data_AF-A0A5E8VDJ1-F1
#
_entry.id   AF-A0A5E8VDJ1-F1
#
_cell.length_a   1.000
_cell.length_b   1.000
_cell.length_c   1.000
_cell.angle_alpha   90.00
_cell.angle_beta   90.00
_cell.angle_gamma   90.00
#
_symmetry.space_group_name_H-M   'P 1'
#
loop_
_entity.id
_entity.type
_entity.pdbx_description
1 polymer ?
#
loop_
_entity_poly.entity_id
_entity_poly.type
_entity_poly.pdbx_seq_one_letter_code
_entity_poly.pdbx_strand_id
1 'polypeptide(L)' 'MTTEDIEKAIELLTPSELARFRAWFEQFEAQRFDQALERDAQAGRLDAFAEEALNAYRAGQTRDL' A
#
# COMPACT_ATOMS: atom_id res chain seq x y z
N MET A 1 -20.37 -11.42 12.19
CA MET A 1 -18.98 -11.73 11.88
C MET A 1 -18.15 -10.52 12.29
N THR A 2 -17.40 -10.66 13.36
CA THR A 2 -16.51 -9.62 13.89
C THR A 2 -15.09 -9.81 13.36
N THR A 3 -14.19 -8.86 13.65
CA THR A 3 -12.76 -9.01 13.36
C THR A 3 -12.16 -10.23 14.07
N GLU A 4 -12.57 -10.48 15.30
CA GLU A 4 -12.13 -11.63 16.09
C GLU A 4 -12.59 -12.97 15.49
N ASP A 5 -13.76 -13.00 14.84
CA ASP A 5 -14.22 -14.20 14.10
C ASP A 5 -13.31 -14.51 12.90
N ILE A 6 -12.82 -13.48 12.21
CA ILE A 6 -11.91 -13.61 11.07
C ILE A 6 -10.52 -14.07 11.54
N GLU A 7 -10.01 -13.50 12.62
CA GLU A 7 -8.72 -13.89 13.21
C GLU A 7 -8.73 -15.38 13.57
N LYS A 8 -9.77 -15.85 14.26
CA LYS A 8 -9.93 -17.28 14.58
C LYS A 8 -10.03 -18.16 13.33
N ALA A 9 -10.71 -17.69 12.29
CA ALA A 9 -10.78 -18.44 11.03
C ALA A 9 -9.41 -18.53 10.35
N ILE A 10 -8.58 -17.49 10.43
CA ILE A 10 -7.22 -17.47 9.89
C ILE A 10 -6.30 -18.41 10.68
N GLU A 11 -6.44 -18.46 12.01
CA GLU A 11 -5.66 -19.37 12.87
C GLU A 11 -5.93 -20.85 12.57
N LEU A 12 -7.12 -21.18 12.06
CA LEU A 12 -7.51 -22.55 11.70
C LEU A 12 -7.05 -22.98 10.31
N LEU A 13 -6.45 -22.09 9.51
CA LEU A 13 -5.98 -22.42 8.17
C LEU A 13 -4.80 -23.40 8.21
N THR A 14 -4.79 -24.36 7.29
CA THR A 14 -3.60 -25.15 7.02
C THR A 14 -2.47 -24.25 6.48
N PRO A 15 -1.19 -24.67 6.57
CA PRO A 15 -0.08 -23.87 6.03
C PRO A 15 -0.25 -23.48 4.55
N SER A 16 -0.81 -24.37 3.73
CA SER A 16 -1.11 -24.09 2.31
C SER A 16 -2.22 -23.06 2.12
N GLU A 17 -3.28 -23.13 2.92
CA GLU A 17 -4.38 -22.18 2.84
C GLU A 17 -3.93 -20.80 3.34
N LEU A 18 -3.13 -20.77 4.40
CA LEU A 18 -2.54 -19.55 4.93
C LEU A 18 -1.60 -18.90 3.90
N ALA A 19 -0.78 -19.67 3.20
CA ALA A 19 0.06 -19.16 2.12
C ALA A 19 -0.77 -18.55 0.98
N ARG A 20 -1.86 -19.24 0.57
CA ARG A 20 -2.80 -18.72 -0.43
C ARG A 20 -3.49 -17.44 0.05
N PHE A 21 -3.91 -17.39 1.32
CA PHE A 21 -4.52 -16.21 1.93
C PHE A 21 -3.58 -15.02 1.90
N ARG A 22 -2.31 -15.19 2.31
CA ARG A 22 -1.31 -14.11 2.27
C ARG A 22 -1.10 -13.57 0.86
N ALA A 23 -0.91 -14.44 -0.12
CA ALA A 23 -0.70 -14.03 -1.52
C ALA A 23 -1.90 -13.24 -2.09
N TRP A 24 -3.13 -13.60 -1.68
CA TRP A 24 -4.32 -12.84 -2.04
C TRP A 24 -4.41 -11.52 -1.27
N PHE A 25 -4.11 -11.54 0.03
CA PHE A 25 -4.22 -10.36 0.89
C PHE A 25 -3.23 -9.26 0.49
N GLU A 26 -2.00 -9.62 0.12
CA GLU A 26 -1.01 -8.70 -0.45
C GLU A 26 -1.55 -7.96 -1.69
N GLN A 27 -2.20 -8.68 -2.61
CA GLN A 27 -2.82 -8.06 -3.79
C GLN A 27 -4.02 -7.18 -3.42
N PHE A 28 -4.82 -7.61 -2.45
CA PHE A 28 -5.96 -6.86 -1.95
C PHE A 28 -5.55 -5.54 -1.29
N GLU A 29 -4.47 -5.55 -0.50
CA GLU A 29 -3.90 -4.35 0.11
C GLU A 29 -3.25 -3.45 -0.94
N ALA A 30 -2.48 -4.02 -1.87
CA ALA A 30 -1.89 -3.25 -2.96
C ALA A 30 -2.95 -2.48 -3.77
N GLN A 31 -4.05 -3.13 -4.15
CA GLN A 31 -5.16 -2.46 -4.86
C GLN A 31 -5.79 -1.33 -4.05
N ARG A 32 -5.90 -1.47 -2.73
CA ARG A 32 -6.41 -0.40 -1.85
C ARG A 32 -5.44 0.75 -1.74
N PHE A 33 -4.15 0.44 -1.65
CA PHE A 33 -3.10 1.45 -1.65
C PHE A 33 -3.14 2.26 -2.95
N ASP A 34 -3.22 1.59 -4.11
CA ASP A 34 -3.31 2.24 -5.41
C ASP A 34 -4.53 3.18 -5.48
N GLN A 35 -5.71 2.71 -5.08
CA GLN A 35 -6.94 3.52 -5.05
C GLN A 35 -6.83 4.73 -4.10
N ALA A 36 -6.21 4.55 -2.93
CA ALA A 36 -6.00 5.64 -1.98
C ALA A 36 -4.99 6.66 -2.52
N LEU A 37 -3.91 6.19 -3.13
CA LEU A 37 -2.88 7.01 -3.76
C LEU A 37 -3.47 7.85 -4.90
N GLU A 38 -4.23 7.23 -5.80
CA GLU A 38 -4.90 7.93 -6.91
C GLU A 38 -5.86 9.02 -6.41
N ARG A 39 -6.69 8.69 -5.41
CA ARG A 39 -7.61 9.67 -4.81
C ARG A 39 -6.86 10.82 -4.15
N ASP A 40 -5.79 10.53 -3.44
CA ASP A 40 -5.01 11.54 -2.72
C ASP A 40 -4.22 12.43 -3.69
N ALA A 41 -3.72 11.85 -4.80
CA ALA A 41 -3.14 12.59 -5.92
C ALA A 41 -4.17 13.53 -6.57
N GLN A 42 -5.38 13.03 -6.88
CA GLN A 42 -6.45 13.86 -7.44
C GLN A 42 -6.90 14.98 -6.49
N ALA A 43 -6.80 14.75 -5.18
CA ALA A 43 -7.10 15.75 -4.15
C ALA A 43 -5.95 16.76 -3.92
N GLY A 44 -4.84 16.68 -4.66
CA GLY A 44 -3.67 17.54 -4.50
C GLY A 44 -2.89 17.32 -3.19
N ARG A 45 -3.17 16.24 -2.46
CA ARG A 45 -2.52 15.96 -1.16
C ARG A 45 -1.06 15.58 -1.30
N LEU A 46 -0.64 15.18 -2.50
CA LEU A 46 0.73 14.79 -2.80
C LEU A 46 1.54 15.91 -3.46
N ASP A 47 0.92 17.07 -3.73
CA ASP A 47 1.56 18.16 -4.48
C ASP A 47 2.79 18.71 -3.75
N ALA A 48 2.71 18.85 -2.42
CA ALA A 48 3.83 19.31 -1.61
C ALA A 48 5.06 18.39 -1.73
N PHE A 49 4.85 17.07 -1.75
CA PHE A 49 5.92 16.10 -1.93
C PHE A 49 6.49 16.15 -3.35
N ALA A 50 5.65 16.37 -4.37
CA ALA A 50 6.09 16.53 -5.75
C ALA A 50 6.95 17.80 -5.91
N GLU A 51 6.54 18.92 -5.30
CA GLU A 51 7.31 20.17 -5.29
C GLU A 51 8.66 20.01 -4.59
N GLU A 52 8.67 19.35 -3.42
CA GLU A 52 9.90 19.05 -2.68
C GLU A 52 10.88 18.23 -3.53
N ALA A 53 10.40 17.15 -4.16
CA ALA A 53 11.21 16.30 -5.02
C ALA A 53 11.78 17.07 -6.22
N LEU A 54 10.98 17.93 -6.86
CA LEU A 54 11.43 18.78 -7.97
C LEU A 54 12.48 19.79 -7.52
N ASN A 55 12.34 20.35 -6.33
CA ASN A 55 13.31 21.29 -5.78
C ASN A 55 14.64 20.59 -5.44
N ALA A 56 14.60 19.40 -4.84
CA ALA A 56 15.78 18.59 -4.60
C ALA A 56 16.51 18.21 -5.90
N TYR A 57 15.77 17.81 -6.94
CA TYR A 57 16.33 17.53 -8.26
C TYR A 57 17.02 18.75 -8.86
N ARG A 58 16.36 19.91 -8.85
CA ARG A 58 16.95 21.18 -9.33
C ARG A 58 18.18 21.60 -8.53
N ALA A 59 18.23 21.26 -7.24
CA ALA A 59 19.38 21.52 -6.37
C ALA A 59 20.52 20.52 -6.55
N GLY A 60 20.40 19.52 -7.43
CA GLY A 60 21.39 18.45 -7.61
C GLY A 60 21.49 17.49 -6.43
N GLN A 61 20.47 17.46 -5.57
CA GLN A 61 20.40 16.62 -4.36
C GLN A 61 19.69 15.29 -4.63
N THR A 62 19.92 14.72 -5.82
CA THR A 62 19.35 13.43 -6.23
C THR A 62 20.47 12.46 -6.56
N ARG A 63 20.20 11.16 -6.46
CA ARG A 63 21.11 10.11 -6.93
C ARG A 63 20.55 9.46 -8.18
N ASP A 64 21.44 8.86 -8.97
CA ASP A 64 21.04 7.96 -10.04
C ASP A 64 20.34 6.71 -9.48
N LEU A 65 19.42 6.17 -10.28
CA LEU A 65 18.59 5.01 -9.94
C LEU A 65 19.40 3.70 -9.91
#